data_AF-A0A954RZ63-F1
#
_entry.id   AF-A0A954RZ63-F1
#
_cell.length_a   1.000
_cell.length_b   1.000
_cell.length_c   1.000
_cell.angle_alpha   90.00
_cell.angle_beta   90.00
_cell.angle_gamma   90.00
#
_symmetry.space_group_name_H-M   'P 1'
#
loop_
_entity.id
_entity.type
_entity.pdbx_description
1 polymer ?
#
loop_
_entity_poly.entity_id
_entity_poly.type
_entity_poly.pdbx_seq_one_letter_code
_entity_poly.pdbx_strand_id
1 'polypeptide(L)'
;MARLADNRGSSARATRNGRRRRAFTLVEMLVVIAMLVTLASMSLFALWGANESAKADRTRAIIEKVDLLVMQHWNRYSTRRIAVGPILGPSPNPRLRAMARLAAVRELQRMELPERVTDLRDGVTVLAAPPAKWLAYRRRLIRQIGETAPGSGIPNFANWSASNQGSECLYLILSSLSDGDKNGLDTLKPEEIGDLDNDNMPEVLDAWKKPIDFLRWPAGYISNPEDAWYPMTPPNDCSGRPVVVAVTEQTAPHYERTSSPPPSVIIPAPSPDPFDPLRVDPRWTDVSDPTAGTSSDPQLSRINDPFSLRPLIYSAGPDRIYAVDVTVLDSSGNDLIAHATPSADMAVAAPLSHNDPYRYYAISCSSGTIKIQLGTPRGPESLDNITNHYMEAK
;
A
#
# COMPACT_ATOMS: atom_id res chain seq x y z
N MET A 1 -75.57 81.07 21.15
CA MET A 1 -76.20 79.89 21.80
C MET A 1 -75.10 78.89 22.14
N ALA A 2 -75.26 78.19 23.27
CA ALA A 2 -74.38 77.16 23.90
C ALA A 2 -73.11 77.72 24.57
N ARG A 3 -73.01 77.79 25.92
CA ARG A 3 -72.95 76.77 27.00
C ARG A 3 -71.65 75.97 27.08
N LEU A 4 -70.99 76.12 28.23
CA LEU A 4 -70.24 75.15 29.07
C LEU A 4 -69.24 74.20 28.39
N ALA A 5 -67.99 74.18 28.90
CA ALA A 5 -67.62 73.26 29.98
C ALA A 5 -66.18 73.49 30.49
N ASP A 6 -66.08 73.37 31.81
CA ASP A 6 -64.92 73.26 32.67
C ASP A 6 -64.10 71.98 32.35
N ASN A 7 -62.77 72.02 32.48
CA ASN A 7 -62.04 70.82 32.90
C ASN A 7 -60.72 71.16 33.59
N ARG A 8 -60.73 70.98 34.91
CA ARG A 8 -59.58 70.98 35.82
C ARG A 8 -58.87 69.62 35.79
N GLY A 9 -57.56 69.64 36.03
CA GLY A 9 -56.76 68.48 36.45
C GLY A 9 -56.36 67.56 35.28
N SER A 10 -55.16 67.02 35.20
CA SER A 10 -54.31 66.53 36.28
C SER A 10 -52.89 66.39 35.74
N SER A 11 -51.91 66.98 36.43
CA SER A 11 -50.50 66.85 36.10
C SER A 11 -50.02 65.44 36.47
N ALA A 12 -50.09 64.50 35.53
CA ALA A 12 -49.58 63.15 35.68
C ALA A 12 -48.04 63.20 35.66
N ARG A 13 -47.45 63.27 36.85
CA ARG A 13 -46.01 63.13 37.07
C ARG A 13 -45.61 61.67 36.78
N ALA A 14 -45.23 61.39 35.54
CA ALA A 14 -44.66 60.12 35.13
C ALA A 14 -43.33 59.90 35.87
N THR A 15 -43.35 59.07 36.91
CA THR A 15 -42.15 58.54 37.57
C THR A 15 -41.45 57.60 36.58
N ARG A 16 -40.42 58.12 35.90
CA ARG A 16 -39.45 57.30 35.16
C ARG A 16 -38.76 56.38 36.17
N ASN A 17 -39.29 55.19 36.34
CA ASN A 17 -38.67 54.13 37.11
C ASN A 17 -37.50 53.59 36.28
N GLY A 18 -36.36 54.29 36.35
CA GLY A 18 -35.10 53.85 35.77
C GLY A 18 -34.67 52.58 36.48
N ARG A 19 -35.12 51.42 35.98
CA ARG A 19 -34.55 50.12 36.31
C ARG A 19 -33.05 50.22 36.03
N ARG A 20 -32.26 50.40 37.10
CA ARG A 20 -30.81 50.27 37.05
C ARG A 20 -30.54 48.87 36.53
N ARG A 21 -30.17 48.76 35.25
CA ARG A 21 -29.62 47.51 34.71
C ARG A 21 -28.36 47.27 35.54
N ARG A 22 -28.35 46.21 36.33
CA ARG A 22 -27.16 45.78 37.08
C ARG A 22 -26.08 45.55 36.03
N ALA A 23 -25.04 46.36 36.04
CA ALA A 23 -23.86 46.14 35.22
C ALA A 23 -23.09 44.97 35.84
N PHE A 24 -22.66 44.03 34.99
CA PHE A 24 -21.88 42.87 35.40
C PHE A 24 -20.57 43.32 36.04
N THR A 25 -20.19 42.69 37.14
CA THR A 25 -18.94 43.01 37.82
C THR A 25 -17.76 42.43 37.03
N LEU A 26 -16.59 43.08 37.11
CA LEU A 26 -15.37 42.62 36.41
C LEU A 26 -15.05 41.16 36.77
N VAL A 27 -15.29 40.77 38.04
CA VAL A 27 -15.11 39.41 38.53
C VAL A 27 -16.04 38.41 37.83
N GLU A 28 -17.30 38.77 37.62
CA GLU A 28 -18.31 37.91 36.96
C GLU A 28 -17.93 37.64 35.50
N MET A 29 -17.45 38.66 34.78
CA MET A 29 -16.91 38.49 33.43
C MET A 29 -15.62 37.66 33.41
N LEU A 30 -14.76 37.80 34.43
CA LEU A 30 -13.52 37.02 34.52
C LEU A 30 -13.79 35.53 34.77
N VAL A 31 -14.75 35.20 35.64
CA VAL A 31 -15.17 33.81 35.89
C VAL A 31 -15.79 33.19 34.64
N VAL A 32 -16.64 33.94 33.92
CA VAL A 32 -17.24 33.44 32.66
C VAL A 32 -16.17 33.15 31.62
N ILE A 33 -15.21 34.06 31.42
CA ILE A 33 -14.11 33.84 30.48
C ILE A 33 -13.25 32.65 30.92
N ALA A 34 -12.98 32.49 32.22
CA ALA A 34 -12.25 31.34 32.74
C ALA A 34 -12.98 30.01 32.46
N MET A 35 -14.30 29.96 32.69
CA MET A 35 -15.13 28.78 32.36
C MET A 35 -15.18 28.50 30.85
N LEU A 36 -15.28 29.53 30.01
CA LEU A 36 -15.27 29.36 28.56
C LEU A 36 -13.94 28.82 28.06
N VAL A 37 -12.81 29.31 28.59
CA VAL A 37 -11.48 28.83 28.21
C VAL A 37 -11.27 27.38 28.63
N THR A 38 -11.69 26.98 29.83
CA THR A 38 -11.56 25.59 30.28
C THR A 38 -12.43 24.65 29.44
N LEU A 39 -13.69 25.01 29.19
CA LEU A 39 -14.59 24.21 28.35
C LEU A 39 -14.12 24.12 26.89
N ALA A 40 -13.65 25.23 26.32
CA ALA A 40 -13.07 25.24 24.98
C ALA A 40 -11.85 24.33 24.91
N SER A 41 -10.93 24.43 25.87
CA SER A 41 -9.71 23.60 25.90
C SER A 41 -10.06 22.11 25.92
N MET A 42 -10.98 21.67 26.78
CA MET A 42 -11.41 20.26 26.84
C MET A 42 -12.09 19.81 25.52
N SER A 43 -12.88 20.68 24.90
CA SER A 43 -13.60 20.37 23.66
C SER A 43 -12.65 20.19 22.47
N LEU A 44 -11.59 20.99 22.38
CA LEU A 44 -10.62 20.89 21.28
C LEU A 44 -9.89 19.53 21.26
N PHE A 45 -9.48 19.01 22.43
CA PHE A 45 -8.81 17.71 22.52
C PHE A 45 -9.72 16.55 22.07
N ALA A 46 -10.99 16.57 22.50
CA ALA A 46 -11.97 15.55 22.08
C ALA A 46 -12.25 15.59 20.56
N LEU A 47 -12.37 16.80 20.00
CA LEU A 47 -12.57 16.98 18.56
C LEU A 47 -11.36 16.52 17.74
N TRP A 48 -10.14 16.71 18.26
CA TRP A 48 -8.93 16.27 17.56
C TRP A 48 -8.89 14.74 17.42
N GLY A 49 -9.10 14.00 18.52
CA GLY A 49 -9.14 12.53 18.47
C GLY A 49 -10.27 11.99 17.59
N ALA A 50 -11.45 12.60 17.65
CA ALA A 50 -12.58 12.22 16.79
C ALA A 50 -12.29 12.46 15.30
N ASN A 51 -11.64 13.57 14.95
CA ASN A 51 -11.25 13.87 13.58
C ASN A 51 -10.19 12.88 13.07
N GLU A 52 -9.22 12.51 13.91
CA GLU A 52 -8.17 11.56 13.56
C GLU A 52 -8.73 10.15 13.32
N SER A 53 -9.65 9.68 14.18
CA SER A 53 -10.37 8.43 13.96
C SER A 53 -11.19 8.47 12.67
N ALA A 54 -11.91 9.56 12.41
CA ALA A 54 -12.72 9.71 11.21
C ALA A 54 -11.88 9.67 9.92
N LYS A 55 -10.65 10.21 9.95
CA LYS A 55 -9.71 10.09 8.84
C LYS A 55 -9.25 8.64 8.65
N ALA A 56 -8.88 7.96 9.73
CA ALA A 56 -8.48 6.55 9.65
C ALA A 56 -9.59 5.66 9.09
N ASP A 57 -10.84 5.86 9.52
CA ASP A 57 -12.00 5.11 9.02
C ASP A 57 -12.29 5.42 7.55
N ARG A 58 -12.14 6.69 7.14
CA ARG A 58 -12.25 7.07 5.72
C ARG A 58 -11.17 6.41 4.88
N THR A 59 -9.92 6.40 5.34
CA THR A 59 -8.81 5.76 4.64
C THR A 59 -9.02 4.26 4.52
N ARG A 60 -9.49 3.57 5.58
CA ARG A 60 -9.88 2.15 5.51
C ARG A 60 -10.92 1.89 4.43
N ALA A 61 -11.98 2.71 4.39
CA ALA A 61 -13.02 2.58 3.39
C ALA A 61 -12.53 2.86 1.96
N ILE A 62 -11.52 3.71 1.77
CA ILE A 62 -10.87 3.90 0.46
C ILE A 62 -10.08 2.64 0.10
N ILE A 63 -9.22 2.16 0.99
CA ILE A 63 -8.39 0.97 0.75
C ILE A 63 -9.26 -0.26 0.47
N GLU A 64 -10.34 -0.48 1.21
CA GLU A 64 -11.27 -1.59 0.99
C GLU A 64 -11.90 -1.55 -0.40
N LYS A 65 -12.34 -0.37 -0.87
CA LYS A 65 -12.89 -0.22 -2.23
C LYS A 65 -11.85 -0.49 -3.31
N VAL A 66 -10.65 0.06 -3.14
CA VAL A 66 -9.54 -0.13 -4.07
C VAL A 66 -9.15 -1.61 -4.11
N ASP A 67 -9.06 -2.25 -2.95
CA ASP A 67 -8.76 -3.67 -2.79
C ASP A 67 -9.76 -4.54 -3.54
N LEU A 68 -11.07 -4.33 -3.35
CA LEU A 68 -12.10 -5.09 -4.06
C LEU A 68 -11.92 -5.03 -5.59
N LEU A 69 -11.63 -3.85 -6.15
CA LEU A 69 -11.41 -3.67 -7.58
C LEU A 69 -10.13 -4.34 -8.07
N VAL A 70 -9.03 -4.15 -7.33
CA VAL A 70 -7.72 -4.73 -7.67
C VAL A 70 -7.75 -6.25 -7.53
N MET A 71 -8.36 -6.78 -6.48
CA MET A 71 -8.47 -8.21 -6.23
C MET A 71 -9.38 -8.92 -7.22
N GLN A 72 -10.51 -8.29 -7.59
CA GLN A 72 -11.34 -8.79 -8.69
C GLN A 72 -10.53 -8.89 -9.98
N HIS A 73 -9.64 -7.95 -10.25
CA HIS A 73 -8.76 -8.01 -11.41
C HIS A 73 -7.67 -9.08 -11.27
N TRP A 74 -7.01 -9.16 -10.11
CA TRP A 74 -5.94 -10.12 -9.83
C TRP A 74 -6.40 -11.57 -9.95
N ASN A 75 -7.60 -11.88 -9.45
CA ASN A 75 -8.19 -13.22 -9.53
C ASN A 75 -8.35 -13.71 -10.99
N ARG A 76 -8.49 -12.80 -11.96
CA ARG A 76 -8.61 -13.15 -13.39
C ARG A 76 -7.32 -13.75 -13.97
N TYR A 77 -6.15 -13.49 -13.37
CA TYR A 77 -4.89 -14.04 -13.88
C TYR A 77 -4.81 -15.57 -13.75
N SER A 78 -5.46 -16.14 -12.74
CA SER A 78 -5.44 -17.59 -12.47
C SER A 78 -6.03 -18.40 -13.64
N THR A 79 -7.09 -17.86 -14.28
CA THR A 79 -7.83 -18.54 -15.35
C THR A 79 -7.48 -18.04 -16.75
N ARG A 80 -6.63 -17.01 -16.86
CA ARG A 80 -6.32 -16.39 -18.14
C ARG A 80 -5.48 -17.30 -19.04
N ARG A 81 -5.83 -17.30 -20.32
CA ARG A 81 -5.01 -17.91 -21.38
C ARG A 81 -3.90 -16.94 -21.78
N ILE A 82 -2.67 -17.44 -21.83
CA ILE A 82 -1.49 -16.62 -22.12
C ILE A 82 -0.75 -17.20 -23.32
N ALA A 83 -0.48 -16.34 -24.30
CA ALA A 83 0.39 -16.66 -25.41
C ALA A 83 1.84 -16.38 -24.99
N VAL A 84 2.61 -17.45 -24.83
CA VAL A 84 4.05 -17.36 -24.53
C VAL A 84 4.79 -16.94 -25.79
N GLY A 85 5.73 -15.99 -25.65
CA GLY A 85 6.53 -15.47 -26.76
C GLY A 85 7.55 -16.46 -27.31
N PRO A 86 8.13 -16.15 -28.48
CA PRO A 86 9.00 -17.06 -29.23
C PRO A 86 10.33 -17.38 -28.53
N ILE A 87 10.79 -16.54 -27.58
CA ILE A 87 12.03 -16.73 -26.83
C ILE A 87 12.01 -18.05 -26.03
N LEU A 88 10.84 -18.51 -25.61
CA LEU A 88 10.69 -19.77 -24.87
C LEU A 88 10.35 -20.98 -25.75
N GLY A 89 10.05 -20.75 -27.03
CA GLY A 89 9.80 -21.78 -28.05
C GLY A 89 8.74 -22.84 -27.70
N PRO A 90 8.26 -23.63 -28.66
CA PRO A 90 7.52 -24.84 -28.34
C PRO A 90 8.49 -25.90 -27.79
N SER A 91 8.66 -25.94 -26.46
CA SER A 91 9.42 -27.03 -25.82
C SER A 91 8.54 -28.29 -25.72
N PRO A 92 9.04 -29.48 -26.11
CA PRO A 92 8.33 -30.74 -25.89
C PRO A 92 8.26 -31.12 -24.40
N ASN A 93 9.10 -30.53 -23.54
CA ASN A 93 9.14 -30.84 -22.12
C ASN A 93 7.98 -30.13 -21.39
N PRO A 94 7.04 -30.88 -20.75
CA PRO A 94 5.90 -30.29 -20.04
C PRO A 94 6.32 -29.37 -18.89
N ARG A 95 7.43 -29.66 -18.19
CA ARG A 95 7.94 -28.82 -17.09
C ARG A 95 8.41 -27.47 -17.61
N LEU A 96 9.11 -27.44 -18.75
CA LEU A 96 9.56 -26.18 -19.36
C LEU A 96 8.38 -25.34 -19.88
N ARG A 97 7.32 -25.98 -20.42
CA ARG A 97 6.09 -25.27 -20.81
C ARG A 97 5.37 -24.64 -19.62
N ALA A 98 5.32 -25.34 -18.49
CA ALA A 98 4.76 -24.82 -17.27
C ALA A 98 5.58 -23.64 -16.70
N MET A 99 6.92 -23.75 -16.72
CA MET A 99 7.81 -22.66 -16.31
C MET A 99 7.67 -21.43 -17.20
N ALA A 100 7.58 -21.63 -18.51
CA ALA A 100 7.34 -20.58 -19.49
C ALA A 100 5.99 -19.88 -19.28
N ARG A 101 4.95 -20.65 -18.93
CA ARG A 101 3.64 -20.10 -18.54
C ARG A 101 3.75 -19.27 -17.27
N LEU A 102 4.43 -19.77 -16.23
CA LEU A 102 4.60 -19.04 -14.97
C LEU A 102 5.30 -17.69 -15.19
N ALA A 103 6.40 -17.67 -15.94
CA ALA A 103 7.09 -16.45 -16.32
C ALA A 103 6.18 -15.46 -17.09
N ALA A 104 5.38 -15.99 -18.01
CA ALA A 104 4.44 -15.19 -18.80
C ALA A 104 3.28 -14.63 -17.94
N VAL A 105 2.78 -15.37 -16.95
CA VAL A 105 1.79 -14.85 -15.96
C VAL A 105 2.40 -13.70 -15.16
N ARG A 106 3.62 -13.87 -14.66
CA ARG A 106 4.33 -12.84 -13.87
C ARG A 106 4.58 -11.58 -14.68
N GLU A 107 4.99 -11.70 -15.94
CA GLU A 107 5.11 -10.53 -16.81
C GLU A 107 3.76 -9.89 -17.13
N LEU A 108 2.72 -10.70 -17.37
CA LEU A 108 1.38 -10.17 -17.60
C LEU A 108 0.89 -9.34 -16.40
N GLN A 109 1.12 -9.83 -15.18
CA GLN A 109 0.85 -9.09 -13.95
C GLN A 109 1.64 -7.78 -13.90
N ARG A 110 2.94 -7.80 -14.26
CA ARG A 110 3.75 -6.57 -14.34
C ARG A 110 3.14 -5.52 -15.27
N MET A 111 2.67 -5.95 -16.44
CA MET A 111 2.17 -5.04 -17.48
C MET A 111 0.75 -4.53 -17.23
N GLU A 112 -0.09 -5.32 -16.57
CA GLU A 112 -1.49 -4.96 -16.32
C GLU A 112 -1.72 -4.32 -14.95
N LEU A 113 -0.86 -4.62 -13.98
CA LEU A 113 -0.82 -3.97 -12.67
C LEU A 113 0.55 -3.31 -12.46
N PRO A 114 0.90 -2.24 -13.20
CA PRO A 114 2.17 -1.54 -13.02
C PRO A 114 2.32 -1.03 -11.59
N GLU A 115 3.54 -1.04 -11.07
CA GLU A 115 3.89 -0.49 -9.75
C GLU A 115 4.80 0.74 -9.90
N ARG A 116 5.60 0.76 -10.97
CA ARG A 116 6.68 1.73 -11.17
C ARG A 116 6.66 2.26 -12.59
N VAL A 117 7.27 3.43 -12.79
CA VAL A 117 7.42 4.04 -14.12
C VAL A 117 8.15 3.10 -15.09
N THR A 118 9.10 2.31 -14.58
CA THR A 118 9.86 1.31 -15.33
C THR A 118 8.97 0.22 -15.93
N ASP A 119 7.84 -0.15 -15.31
CA ASP A 119 6.91 -1.16 -15.85
C ASP A 119 6.19 -0.69 -17.12
N LEU A 120 6.00 0.62 -17.26
CA LEU A 120 5.33 1.25 -18.39
C LEU A 120 6.32 1.69 -19.47
N ARG A 121 7.58 1.92 -19.08
CA ARG A 121 8.70 2.20 -19.98
C ARG A 121 9.20 0.94 -20.66
N ASP A 122 9.44 -0.12 -19.89
CA ASP A 122 10.13 -1.33 -20.34
C ASP A 122 9.12 -2.32 -20.93
N GLY A 123 9.32 -2.65 -22.21
CA GLY A 123 8.40 -3.44 -23.02
C GLY A 123 8.34 -4.93 -22.66
N VAL A 124 7.86 -5.74 -23.61
CA VAL A 124 7.67 -7.19 -23.41
C VAL A 124 8.99 -7.95 -23.54
N THR A 125 9.22 -8.87 -22.62
CA THR A 125 10.37 -9.78 -22.58
C THR A 125 9.97 -11.24 -22.78
N VAL A 126 8.83 -11.69 -22.22
CA VAL A 126 8.38 -13.10 -22.17
C VAL A 126 7.08 -13.33 -22.97
N LEU A 127 6.15 -12.37 -22.98
CA LEU A 127 4.89 -12.46 -23.71
C LEU A 127 5.10 -12.41 -25.23
N ALA A 128 4.15 -12.95 -25.99
CA ALA A 128 4.19 -12.87 -27.46
C ALA A 128 3.92 -11.44 -27.99
N ALA A 129 3.16 -10.65 -27.24
CA ALA A 129 2.77 -9.29 -27.62
C ALA A 129 2.37 -8.49 -26.36
N PRO A 130 2.47 -7.15 -26.39
CA PRO A 130 2.06 -6.31 -25.28
C PRO A 130 0.53 -6.41 -25.06
N PRO A 131 0.06 -6.52 -23.80
CA PRO A 131 -1.35 -6.50 -23.49
C PRO A 131 -2.02 -5.18 -23.89
N ALA A 132 -3.29 -5.25 -24.30
CA ALA A 132 -4.06 -4.07 -24.69
C ALA A 132 -4.18 -3.04 -23.56
N LYS A 133 -4.25 -3.48 -22.30
CA LYS A 133 -4.26 -2.62 -21.11
C LYS A 133 -2.99 -1.79 -20.98
N TRP A 134 -1.83 -2.42 -21.13
CA TRP A 134 -0.53 -1.74 -21.11
C TRP A 134 -0.45 -0.65 -22.19
N LEU A 135 -0.93 -0.95 -23.40
CA LEU A 135 -1.04 0.04 -24.48
C LEU A 135 -2.07 1.14 -24.18
N ALA A 136 -3.12 0.85 -23.43
CA ALA A 136 -4.10 1.85 -22.99
C ALA A 136 -3.50 2.81 -21.95
N TYR A 137 -2.72 2.29 -20.99
CA TYR A 137 -1.98 3.12 -20.03
C TYR A 137 -1.06 4.10 -20.74
N ARG A 138 -0.24 3.64 -21.69
CA ARG A 138 0.68 4.51 -22.45
C ARG A 138 -0.05 5.57 -23.27
N ARG A 139 -1.17 5.21 -23.90
CA ARG A 139 -2.02 6.19 -24.62
C ARG A 139 -2.63 7.22 -23.69
N ARG A 140 -2.97 6.85 -22.45
CA ARG A 140 -3.42 7.80 -21.43
C ARG A 140 -2.29 8.72 -21.01
N LEU A 141 -1.10 8.18 -20.72
CA LEU A 141 0.07 8.97 -20.35
C LEU A 141 0.43 10.03 -21.39
N ILE A 142 0.39 9.71 -22.69
CA ILE A 142 0.64 10.69 -23.75
C ILE A 142 -0.34 11.86 -23.69
N ARG A 143 -1.63 11.60 -23.39
CA ARG A 143 -2.64 12.66 -23.24
C ARG A 143 -2.46 13.47 -21.97
N GLN A 144 -1.87 12.88 -20.95
CA GLN A 144 -1.82 13.41 -19.60
C GLN A 144 -0.56 14.24 -19.36
N ILE A 145 0.61 13.68 -19.69
CA ILE A 145 1.91 14.36 -19.66
C ILE A 145 2.04 15.32 -20.85
N GLY A 146 1.26 15.13 -21.93
CA GLY A 146 1.21 16.03 -23.08
C GLY A 146 2.41 15.93 -24.03
N GLU A 147 3.39 15.07 -23.74
CA GLU A 147 4.62 14.94 -24.51
C GLU A 147 4.96 13.48 -24.83
N THR A 148 5.32 13.22 -26.08
CA THR A 148 5.96 11.96 -26.49
C THR A 148 7.47 12.13 -26.45
N ALA A 149 8.20 11.08 -26.04
CA ALA A 149 9.64 11.06 -26.13
C ALA A 149 10.09 11.28 -27.59
N PRO A 150 11.16 12.07 -27.85
CA PRO A 150 11.59 12.42 -29.19
C PRO A 150 11.78 11.18 -30.09
N GLY A 151 11.08 11.15 -31.23
CA GLY A 151 11.26 10.13 -32.26
C GLY A 151 10.75 8.72 -31.95
N SER A 152 10.09 8.48 -30.80
CA SER A 152 9.72 7.11 -30.37
C SER A 152 8.21 6.87 -30.22
N GLY A 153 7.37 7.92 -30.20
CA GLY A 153 5.90 7.77 -30.08
C GLY A 153 5.43 7.14 -28.75
N ILE A 154 6.32 7.11 -27.75
CA ILE A 154 6.07 6.62 -26.39
C ILE A 154 5.96 7.81 -25.43
N PRO A 155 5.34 7.65 -24.24
CA PRO A 155 5.28 8.75 -23.25
C PRO A 155 6.67 9.28 -22.89
N ASN A 156 6.79 10.59 -22.68
CA ASN A 156 8.00 11.19 -22.12
C ASN A 156 8.07 10.93 -20.61
N PHE A 157 8.69 9.81 -20.21
CA PHE A 157 8.86 9.42 -18.80
C PHE A 157 9.83 10.32 -18.02
N ALA A 158 10.55 11.24 -18.66
CA ALA A 158 11.46 12.16 -17.96
C ALA A 158 10.72 13.21 -17.13
N ASN A 159 9.46 13.50 -17.48
CA ASN A 159 8.61 14.44 -16.76
C ASN A 159 7.79 13.75 -15.67
N TRP A 160 7.91 12.43 -15.50
CA TRP A 160 7.19 11.67 -14.47
C TRP A 160 8.14 11.42 -13.29
N SER A 161 7.79 11.97 -12.13
CA SER A 161 8.50 11.80 -10.87
C SER A 161 8.48 10.35 -10.37
N ALA A 162 9.57 9.92 -9.72
CA ALA A 162 9.61 8.60 -9.08
C ALA A 162 9.09 8.62 -7.63
N SER A 163 8.76 9.80 -7.08
CA SER A 163 8.44 9.96 -5.66
C SER A 163 7.12 9.26 -5.27
N ASN A 164 6.10 9.35 -6.13
CA ASN A 164 4.76 8.83 -5.86
C ASN A 164 4.32 7.76 -6.87
N GLN A 165 5.27 7.16 -7.60
CA GLN A 165 5.02 6.26 -8.74
C GLN A 165 4.06 5.11 -8.44
N GLY A 166 4.06 4.54 -7.23
CA GLY A 166 3.13 3.47 -6.88
C GLY A 166 1.69 3.95 -6.77
N SER A 167 1.45 5.14 -6.23
CA SER A 167 0.11 5.74 -6.17
C SER A 167 -0.39 6.24 -7.53
N GLU A 168 0.51 6.77 -8.35
CA GLU A 168 0.18 7.21 -9.72
C GLU A 168 -0.11 6.01 -10.62
N CYS A 169 0.64 4.91 -10.47
CA CYS A 169 0.34 3.65 -11.13
C CYS A 169 -0.99 3.07 -10.64
N LEU A 170 -1.30 3.18 -9.35
CA LEU A 170 -2.61 2.79 -8.82
C LEU A 170 -3.74 3.59 -9.46
N TYR A 171 -3.58 4.91 -9.62
CA TYR A 171 -4.53 5.75 -10.35
C TYR A 171 -4.72 5.25 -11.79
N LEU A 172 -3.64 4.93 -12.51
CA LEU A 172 -3.73 4.37 -13.87
C LEU A 172 -4.51 3.05 -13.89
N ILE A 173 -4.23 2.14 -12.97
CA ILE A 173 -4.93 0.85 -12.84
C ILE A 173 -6.42 1.11 -12.65
N LEU A 174 -6.82 1.85 -11.62
CA LEU A 174 -8.22 2.16 -11.30
C LEU A 174 -8.94 2.84 -12.46
N SER A 175 -8.21 3.67 -13.21
CA SER A 175 -8.76 4.36 -14.37
C SER A 175 -9.05 3.46 -15.58
N SER A 176 -8.42 2.29 -15.63
CA SER A 176 -8.67 1.28 -16.68
C SER A 176 -9.65 0.19 -16.25
N LEU A 177 -9.87 0.06 -14.93
CA LEU A 177 -10.87 -0.85 -14.39
C LEU A 177 -12.24 -0.24 -14.64
N SER A 178 -13.09 -1.00 -15.31
CA SER A 178 -14.52 -0.72 -15.48
C SER A 178 -15.28 -1.89 -14.88
N ASP A 179 -16.29 -1.57 -14.08
CA ASP A 179 -17.27 -2.54 -13.58
C ASP A 179 -18.65 -2.10 -14.07
N GLY A 180 -19.11 -2.72 -15.16
CA GLY A 180 -20.30 -2.29 -15.89
C GLY A 180 -20.14 -0.90 -16.48
N ASP A 181 -21.04 0.02 -16.11
CA ASP A 181 -21.10 1.39 -16.64
C ASP A 181 -20.21 2.39 -15.90
N LYS A 182 -19.58 1.99 -14.78
CA LYS A 182 -18.76 2.87 -13.95
C LYS A 182 -17.28 2.51 -14.05
N ASN A 183 -16.43 3.53 -14.06
CA ASN A 183 -14.98 3.36 -13.94
C ASN A 183 -14.58 3.23 -12.46
N GLY A 184 -13.45 2.57 -12.18
CA GLY A 184 -12.91 2.45 -10.82
C GLY A 184 -12.56 3.79 -10.17
N LEU A 185 -12.43 4.87 -10.94
CA LEU A 185 -12.28 6.23 -10.41
C LEU A 185 -13.60 6.84 -9.93
N ASP A 186 -14.75 6.41 -10.47
CA ASP A 186 -16.06 6.96 -10.09
C ASP A 186 -16.45 6.56 -8.66
N THR A 187 -15.79 5.54 -8.09
CA THR A 187 -15.92 5.11 -6.69
C THR A 187 -15.17 6.01 -5.70
N LEU A 188 -14.22 6.81 -6.18
CA LEU A 188 -13.43 7.74 -5.37
C LEU A 188 -14.02 9.14 -5.42
N LYS A 189 -13.87 9.90 -4.33
CA LYS A 189 -14.27 11.31 -4.32
C LYS A 189 -13.20 12.16 -5.03
N PRO A 190 -13.58 13.31 -5.61
CA PRO A 190 -12.60 14.23 -6.22
C PRO A 190 -11.51 14.71 -5.25
N GLU A 191 -11.78 14.72 -3.95
CA GLU A 191 -10.82 15.06 -2.91
C GLU A 191 -9.77 13.97 -2.65
N GLU A 192 -10.05 12.74 -3.04
CA GLU A 192 -9.22 11.54 -2.87
C GLU A 192 -8.33 11.30 -4.09
N ILE A 193 -8.31 12.26 -5.02
CA ILE A 193 -7.45 12.28 -6.20
C ILE A 193 -6.80 13.66 -6.24
N GLY A 194 -5.48 13.72 -6.38
CA GLY A 194 -4.74 14.98 -6.49
C GLY A 194 -3.40 14.75 -7.17
N ASP A 195 -2.74 15.81 -7.59
CA ASP A 195 -1.37 15.79 -8.11
C ASP A 195 -0.51 16.57 -7.10
N LEU A 196 0.32 15.87 -6.33
CA LEU A 196 1.08 16.44 -5.22
C LEU A 196 2.44 17.01 -5.65
N ASP A 197 3.06 16.45 -6.68
CA ASP A 197 4.39 16.86 -7.15
C ASP A 197 4.38 17.64 -8.48
N ASN A 198 3.19 17.92 -9.03
CA ASN A 198 2.90 18.75 -10.21
C ASN A 198 3.50 18.20 -11.50
N ASP A 199 3.55 16.88 -11.63
CA ASP A 199 4.07 16.20 -12.81
C ASP A 199 2.97 15.80 -13.82
N ASN A 200 1.73 16.20 -13.54
CA ASN A 200 0.48 15.91 -14.25
C ASN A 200 -0.05 14.48 -14.07
N MET A 201 0.54 13.69 -13.17
CA MET A 201 0.07 12.35 -12.80
C MET A 201 -0.62 12.38 -11.42
N PRO A 202 -1.95 12.21 -11.37
CA PRO A 202 -2.67 12.18 -10.12
C PRO A 202 -2.35 10.93 -9.31
N GLU A 203 -2.12 11.14 -8.03
CA GLU A 203 -2.12 10.12 -6.99
C GLU A 203 -3.53 9.88 -6.44
N VAL A 204 -3.72 8.67 -5.88
CA VAL A 204 -4.86 8.39 -5.00
C VAL A 204 -4.46 8.82 -3.60
N LEU A 205 -5.23 9.72 -2.99
CA LEU A 205 -4.92 10.31 -1.69
C LEU A 205 -5.78 9.74 -0.58
N ASP A 206 -5.16 9.54 0.58
CA ASP A 206 -5.83 9.22 1.82
C ASP A 206 -6.46 10.44 2.49
N ALA A 207 -7.07 10.22 3.67
CA ALA A 207 -7.72 11.28 4.43
C ALA A 207 -6.77 12.34 5.01
N TRP A 208 -5.45 12.09 5.02
CA TRP A 208 -4.40 13.04 5.41
C TRP A 208 -3.74 13.74 4.23
N LYS A 209 -4.23 13.50 3.00
CA LYS A 209 -3.63 13.99 1.75
C LYS A 209 -2.23 13.41 1.51
N LYS A 210 -1.96 12.24 2.05
CA LYS A 210 -0.82 11.42 1.65
C LYS A 210 -1.25 10.46 0.54
N PRO A 211 -0.36 10.11 -0.40
CA PRO A 211 -0.67 9.07 -1.37
C PRO A 211 -1.05 7.75 -0.68
N ILE A 212 -1.83 6.93 -1.36
CA ILE A 212 -2.01 5.52 -1.03
C ILE A 212 -1.10 4.78 -1.99
N ASP A 213 -0.17 4.01 -1.43
CA ASP A 213 0.85 3.33 -2.21
C ASP A 213 0.42 1.89 -2.52
N PHE A 214 0.94 1.37 -3.64
CA PHE A 214 0.57 0.09 -4.21
C PHE A 214 1.82 -0.74 -4.48
N LEU A 215 1.86 -1.93 -3.91
CA LEU A 215 2.92 -2.90 -4.13
C LEU A 215 2.33 -4.18 -4.71
N ARG A 216 2.73 -4.51 -5.94
CA ARG A 216 2.16 -5.64 -6.69
C ARG A 216 2.46 -6.99 -6.05
N TRP A 217 3.69 -7.17 -5.57
CA TRP A 217 4.18 -8.41 -4.96
C TRP A 217 4.92 -8.12 -3.64
N PRO A 218 4.19 -8.07 -2.51
CA PRO A 218 4.75 -7.73 -1.22
C PRO A 218 5.35 -8.97 -0.53
N ALA A 219 6.36 -9.60 -1.13
CA ALA A 219 6.92 -10.86 -0.61
C ALA A 219 7.50 -10.77 0.80
N GLY A 220 7.93 -9.58 1.22
CA GLY A 220 8.40 -9.32 2.58
C GLY A 220 7.31 -8.87 3.56
N TYR A 221 6.07 -8.65 3.09
CA TYR A 221 4.97 -8.20 3.94
C TYR A 221 4.23 -9.40 4.54
N ILE A 222 4.09 -9.43 5.86
CA ILE A 222 3.38 -10.49 6.56
C ILE A 222 2.22 -9.85 7.33
N SER A 223 1.01 -10.24 6.96
CA SER A 223 -0.24 -9.61 7.40
C SER A 223 -0.72 -10.08 8.77
N ASN A 224 -0.48 -11.36 9.07
CA ASN A 224 -0.88 -11.96 10.33
C ASN A 224 0.35 -12.19 11.20
N PRO A 225 0.40 -11.68 12.43
CA PRO A 225 1.43 -12.09 13.38
C PRO A 225 1.54 -13.59 13.63
N GLU A 226 0.46 -14.35 13.44
CA GLU A 226 0.48 -15.81 13.52
C GLU A 226 1.17 -16.45 12.30
N ASP A 227 1.14 -15.78 11.14
CA ASP A 227 1.93 -16.15 9.94
C ASP A 227 3.36 -15.55 9.98
N ALA A 228 3.62 -14.61 10.88
CA ALA A 228 4.92 -13.95 11.08
C ALA A 228 5.95 -14.79 11.84
N TRP A 229 5.68 -16.08 12.07
CA TRP A 229 6.60 -16.95 12.80
C TRP A 229 7.79 -17.45 11.97
N TYR A 230 7.95 -17.00 10.72
CA TYR A 230 9.17 -17.22 9.98
C TYR A 230 10.28 -16.33 10.54
N PRO A 231 11.38 -16.90 11.06
CA PRO A 231 12.60 -16.15 11.23
C PRO A 231 13.20 -15.97 9.83
N MET A 232 12.63 -15.09 9.01
CA MET A 232 13.54 -14.12 8.45
C MET A 232 14.13 -13.45 9.67
N THR A 233 15.36 -13.83 10.05
CA THR A 233 16.14 -13.01 10.99
C THR A 233 15.83 -11.59 10.58
N PRO A 234 15.19 -10.78 11.45
CA PRO A 234 15.00 -9.38 11.17
C PRO A 234 16.30 -8.91 10.55
N PRO A 235 16.30 -8.36 9.33
CA PRO A 235 17.37 -7.47 8.95
C PRO A 235 17.65 -6.61 10.17
N ASN A 236 18.72 -6.89 10.92
CA ASN A 236 19.29 -5.87 11.75
C ASN A 236 19.64 -4.83 10.71
N ASP A 237 18.94 -3.70 10.66
CA ASP A 237 19.26 -2.66 9.70
C ASP A 237 20.77 -2.34 9.80
N CYS A 238 21.37 -1.66 8.82
CA CYS A 238 22.79 -1.30 8.94
C CYS A 238 23.10 -0.45 10.21
N SER A 239 22.10 -0.11 11.04
CA SER A 239 22.22 0.51 12.37
C SER A 239 22.06 -0.45 13.57
N GLY A 240 21.96 -1.77 13.36
CA GLY A 240 21.91 -2.77 14.42
C GLY A 240 20.57 -2.84 15.18
N ARG A 241 19.49 -2.25 14.64
CA ARG A 241 18.15 -2.36 15.21
C ARG A 241 17.46 -3.62 14.66
N PRO A 242 16.87 -4.47 15.51
CA PRO A 242 16.03 -5.55 15.01
C PRO A 242 14.86 -4.95 14.22
N VAL A 243 14.63 -5.39 12.98
CA VAL A 243 13.33 -5.26 12.31
C VAL A 243 12.29 -6.00 13.16
N VAL A 244 11.67 -5.29 14.09
CA VAL A 244 10.57 -5.82 14.86
C VAL A 244 9.40 -5.97 13.90
N VAL A 245 9.12 -7.19 13.46
CA VAL A 245 7.78 -7.55 12.96
C VAL A 245 6.89 -7.45 14.18
N ALA A 246 6.27 -6.28 14.40
CA ALA A 246 5.43 -6.13 15.57
C ALA A 246 4.14 -6.89 15.31
N VAL A 247 4.12 -8.10 15.86
CA VAL A 247 2.90 -8.73 16.28
C VAL A 247 2.19 -7.75 17.18
N THR A 248 1.04 -7.25 16.72
CA THR A 248 0.19 -6.40 17.53
C THR A 248 -0.23 -7.23 18.75
N GLU A 249 0.40 -6.96 19.90
CA GLU A 249 0.11 -7.54 21.23
C GLU A 249 -1.27 -7.15 21.77
N GLN A 250 -2.27 -6.88 20.93
CA GLN A 250 -3.62 -6.62 21.42
C GLN A 250 -4.51 -7.86 21.48
N THR A 251 -4.03 -9.02 20.97
CA THR A 251 -4.69 -10.33 21.17
C THR A 251 -3.75 -11.51 21.40
N ALA A 252 -2.42 -11.31 21.47
CA ALA A 252 -1.52 -12.40 21.84
C ALA A 252 -1.77 -12.78 23.32
N PRO A 253 -2.17 -14.03 23.65
CA PRO A 253 -2.23 -14.45 25.04
C PRO A 253 -0.84 -14.28 25.65
N HIS A 254 -0.75 -13.54 26.75
CA HIS A 254 0.46 -13.37 27.55
C HIS A 254 1.23 -14.70 27.66
N TYR A 255 2.35 -14.84 26.95
CA TYR A 255 3.30 -15.87 27.30
C TYR A 255 4.24 -15.27 28.33
N GLU A 256 4.02 -15.63 29.59
CA GLU A 256 5.05 -15.48 30.61
C GLU A 256 6.32 -16.15 30.11
N ARG A 257 7.46 -15.48 30.28
CA ARG A 257 8.79 -16.01 29.94
C ARG A 257 9.14 -17.15 30.90
N THR A 258 8.52 -18.32 30.72
CA THR A 258 8.88 -19.54 31.44
C THR A 258 10.02 -20.23 30.69
N SER A 259 11.04 -20.63 31.44
CA SER A 259 12.31 -21.24 31.00
C SER A 259 12.19 -22.67 30.47
N SER A 260 11.20 -22.96 29.62
CA SER A 260 11.05 -24.25 28.95
C SER A 260 10.74 -23.99 27.46
N PRO A 261 11.39 -24.70 26.51
CA PRO A 261 11.10 -24.51 25.10
C PRO A 261 9.64 -24.89 24.83
N PRO A 262 8.87 -24.06 24.10
CA PRO A 262 7.50 -24.41 23.77
C PRO A 262 7.47 -25.72 22.96
N PRO A 263 6.41 -26.54 23.11
CA PRO A 263 6.21 -27.71 22.25
C PRO A 263 6.18 -27.26 20.79
N SER A 264 6.80 -28.05 19.91
CA SER A 264 6.90 -27.79 18.47
C SER A 264 5.51 -27.51 17.88
N VAL A 265 5.23 -26.22 17.68
CA VAL A 265 4.03 -25.73 17.01
C VAL A 265 4.06 -26.27 15.58
N ILE A 266 3.01 -27.01 15.20
CA ILE A 266 2.80 -27.43 13.82
C ILE A 266 2.50 -26.14 13.04
N ILE A 267 3.50 -25.61 12.32
CA ILE A 267 3.36 -24.42 11.49
C ILE A 267 2.43 -24.75 10.32
N PRO A 268 1.27 -24.08 10.15
CA PRO A 268 0.52 -24.20 8.91
C PRO A 268 1.37 -23.58 7.81
N ALA A 269 1.78 -24.39 6.84
CA ALA A 269 2.54 -23.88 5.70
C ALA A 269 1.71 -22.80 4.99
N PRO A 270 2.33 -21.67 4.59
CA PRO A 270 1.63 -20.63 3.86
C PRO A 270 1.00 -21.23 2.61
N SER A 271 -0.17 -20.71 2.22
CA SER A 271 -0.88 -21.23 1.04
C SER A 271 0.06 -21.20 -0.17
N PRO A 272 0.21 -22.29 -0.94
CA PRO A 272 1.10 -22.34 -2.10
C PRO A 272 0.79 -21.26 -3.15
N ASP A 273 1.79 -20.83 -3.93
CA ASP A 273 1.60 -19.90 -5.06
C ASP A 273 0.49 -20.42 -6.01
N PRO A 274 -0.66 -19.71 -6.13
CA PRO A 274 -1.77 -20.15 -6.98
C PRO A 274 -1.44 -20.11 -8.47
N PHE A 275 -0.37 -19.40 -8.87
CA PHE A 275 0.07 -19.32 -10.27
C PHE A 275 1.10 -20.40 -10.63
N ASP A 276 1.61 -21.16 -9.65
CA ASP A 276 2.49 -22.30 -9.85
C ASP A 276 1.90 -23.64 -9.34
N PRO A 277 0.77 -24.11 -9.91
CA PRO A 277 0.15 -25.36 -9.47
C PRO A 277 1.00 -26.61 -9.77
N LEU A 278 2.00 -26.49 -10.66
CA LEU A 278 2.88 -27.58 -11.07
C LEU A 278 4.24 -27.57 -10.35
N ARG A 279 4.43 -26.63 -9.41
CA ARG A 279 5.66 -26.48 -8.62
C ARG A 279 6.92 -26.43 -9.48
N VAL A 280 6.88 -25.61 -10.52
CA VAL A 280 8.00 -25.44 -11.46
C VAL A 280 8.96 -24.34 -11.08
N ASP A 281 8.61 -23.49 -10.11
CA ASP A 281 9.54 -22.52 -9.53
C ASP A 281 10.74 -23.26 -8.90
N PRO A 282 12.00 -22.87 -9.22
CA PRO A 282 13.19 -23.50 -8.68
C PRO A 282 13.32 -23.48 -7.16
N ARG A 283 12.57 -22.60 -6.47
CA ARG A 283 12.60 -22.50 -5.02
C ARG A 283 11.82 -23.59 -4.31
N TRP A 284 10.94 -24.29 -5.01
CA TRP A 284 10.28 -25.46 -4.43
C TRP A 284 11.35 -26.43 -4.00
N THR A 285 11.40 -26.68 -2.70
CA THR A 285 12.26 -27.74 -2.19
C THR A 285 11.71 -29.07 -2.67
N ASP A 286 12.47 -29.75 -3.52
CA ASP A 286 12.19 -31.13 -3.83
C ASP A 286 12.36 -31.90 -2.51
N VAL A 287 11.24 -32.31 -1.90
CA VAL A 287 11.25 -33.20 -0.71
C VAL A 287 11.99 -34.53 -1.03
N SER A 288 12.25 -34.79 -2.31
CA SER A 288 13.04 -35.91 -2.83
C SER A 288 14.53 -35.60 -3.10
N ASP A 289 15.01 -34.37 -2.93
CA ASP A 289 16.43 -34.03 -3.10
C ASP A 289 17.18 -34.21 -1.75
N PRO A 290 18.02 -35.24 -1.60
CA PRO A 290 18.77 -35.49 -0.37
C PRO A 290 19.87 -34.44 -0.10
N THR A 291 20.11 -33.51 -1.03
CA THR A 291 21.06 -32.40 -0.86
C THR A 291 20.39 -31.07 -0.49
N ALA A 292 19.05 -31.01 -0.53
CA ALA A 292 18.27 -29.85 -0.08
C ALA A 292 18.26 -29.74 1.46
N GLY A 293 19.38 -29.28 2.03
CA GLY A 293 19.50 -28.89 3.42
C GLY A 293 19.45 -30.05 4.40
N THR A 294 20.57 -30.31 5.06
CA THR A 294 20.72 -31.24 6.19
C THR A 294 19.96 -30.81 7.45
N SER A 295 18.90 -30.01 7.35
CA SER A 295 18.01 -29.77 8.48
C SER A 295 17.17 -31.02 8.67
N SER A 296 17.39 -31.74 9.76
CA SER A 296 16.52 -32.83 10.24
C SER A 296 15.08 -32.38 10.53
N ASP A 297 14.80 -31.09 10.38
CA ASP A 297 13.48 -30.48 10.50
C ASP A 297 12.89 -30.22 9.10
N PRO A 298 11.87 -30.98 8.67
CA PRO A 298 11.18 -30.79 7.39
C PRO A 298 10.39 -29.48 7.29
N GLN A 299 10.27 -28.71 8.38
CA GLN A 299 9.69 -27.35 8.36
C GLN A 299 10.70 -26.30 7.90
N LEU A 300 12.00 -26.49 8.21
CA LEU A 300 13.06 -25.54 7.84
C LEU A 300 13.42 -25.60 6.34
N SER A 301 13.21 -26.75 5.68
CA SER A 301 13.44 -26.88 4.24
C SER A 301 12.39 -26.12 3.42
N ARG A 302 11.14 -26.02 3.89
CA ARG A 302 10.05 -25.31 3.20
C ARG A 302 10.07 -23.79 3.34
N ILE A 303 11.04 -23.21 4.05
CA ILE A 303 11.14 -21.76 4.29
C ILE A 303 11.26 -20.96 2.99
N ASN A 304 11.81 -21.56 1.93
CA ASN A 304 11.99 -20.90 0.65
C ASN A 304 10.86 -21.20 -0.36
N ASP A 305 9.88 -22.05 0.00
CA ASP A 305 8.83 -22.44 -0.92
C ASP A 305 7.97 -21.23 -1.34
N PRO A 306 7.64 -21.09 -2.64
CA PRO A 306 6.74 -20.04 -3.11
C PRO A 306 5.35 -20.11 -2.47
N PHE A 307 4.85 -18.96 -2.04
CA PHE A 307 3.55 -18.82 -1.38
C PHE A 307 2.65 -17.79 -2.06
N SER A 308 1.35 -17.84 -1.80
CA SER A 308 0.38 -16.92 -2.39
C SER A 308 0.70 -15.46 -2.06
N LEU A 309 0.98 -14.66 -3.09
CA LEU A 309 1.18 -13.21 -2.96
C LEU A 309 -0.02 -12.44 -3.46
N ARG A 310 -0.57 -11.59 -2.60
CA ARG A 310 -1.64 -10.64 -2.95
C ARG A 310 -1.07 -9.23 -3.02
N PRO A 311 -1.58 -8.36 -3.90
CA PRO A 311 -1.13 -6.97 -3.93
C PRO A 311 -1.39 -6.28 -2.59
N LEU A 312 -0.41 -5.51 -2.11
CA LEU A 312 -0.51 -4.69 -0.91
C LEU A 312 -0.94 -3.28 -1.30
N ILE A 313 -2.05 -2.84 -0.72
CA ILE A 313 -2.52 -1.45 -0.81
C ILE A 313 -2.44 -0.89 0.60
N TYR A 314 -1.70 0.20 0.77
CA TYR A 314 -1.40 0.71 2.10
C TYR A 314 -1.28 2.23 2.13
N SER A 315 -1.66 2.80 3.27
CA SER A 315 -1.50 4.22 3.61
C SER A 315 -0.58 4.34 4.81
N ALA A 316 0.21 5.41 4.81
CA ALA A 316 1.11 5.81 5.87
C ALA A 316 0.40 6.17 7.20
N GLY A 317 -0.93 6.15 7.26
CA GLY A 317 -1.67 6.31 8.50
C GLY A 317 -1.51 7.69 9.18
N PRO A 318 -1.81 7.76 10.49
CA PRO A 318 -1.73 8.98 11.29
C PRO A 318 -0.35 9.63 11.35
N ASP A 319 0.73 8.84 11.45
CA ASP A 319 2.09 9.36 11.56
C ASP A 319 2.66 9.84 10.21
N ARG A 320 2.03 9.43 9.10
CA ARG A 320 2.35 9.79 7.72
C ARG A 320 3.70 9.25 7.25
N ILE A 321 4.17 8.19 7.87
CA ILE A 321 5.39 7.47 7.54
C ILE A 321 5.01 6.07 7.06
N TYR A 322 5.36 5.74 5.82
CA TYR A 322 5.04 4.41 5.28
C TYR A 322 5.84 3.30 5.96
N ALA A 323 7.11 3.53 6.26
CA ALA A 323 7.99 2.52 6.87
C ALA A 323 7.85 1.11 6.25
N VAL A 324 7.76 1.01 4.93
CA VAL A 324 7.73 -0.26 4.19
C VAL A 324 8.82 -0.23 3.12
N ASP A 325 9.60 -1.30 3.01
CA ASP A 325 10.69 -1.41 2.05
C ASP A 325 10.14 -1.59 0.63
N VAL A 326 9.91 -0.48 -0.06
CA VAL A 326 9.48 -0.44 -1.47
C VAL A 326 10.62 -0.12 -2.44
N THR A 327 11.76 0.37 -1.94
CA THR A 327 12.97 0.64 -2.73
C THR A 327 14.16 -0.02 -2.04
N VAL A 328 15.03 -0.68 -2.80
CA VAL A 328 16.28 -1.21 -2.26
C VAL A 328 17.41 -0.51 -2.96
N LEU A 329 18.13 0.34 -2.24
CA LEU A 329 19.24 1.11 -2.79
C LEU A 329 20.56 0.35 -2.60
N ASP A 330 21.44 0.38 -3.62
CA ASP A 330 22.83 -0.05 -3.45
C ASP A 330 23.64 0.96 -2.63
N SER A 331 24.91 0.63 -2.35
CA SER A 331 25.83 1.51 -1.63
C SER A 331 26.12 2.84 -2.35
N SER A 332 25.72 2.97 -3.60
CA SER A 332 25.83 4.18 -4.42
C SER A 332 24.51 4.94 -4.53
N GLY A 333 23.45 4.49 -3.85
CA GLY A 333 22.13 5.11 -3.86
C GLY A 333 21.29 4.77 -5.10
N ASN A 334 21.71 3.82 -5.94
CA ASN A 334 20.92 3.38 -7.08
C ASN A 334 19.85 2.40 -6.65
N ASP A 335 18.64 2.57 -7.16
CA ASP A 335 17.57 1.61 -6.94
C ASP A 335 17.86 0.28 -7.65
N LEU A 336 18.10 -0.76 -6.87
CA LEU A 336 18.34 -2.13 -7.29
C LEU A 336 17.06 -2.81 -7.79
N ILE A 337 15.89 -2.19 -7.59
CA ILE A 337 14.57 -2.66 -8.05
C ILE A 337 14.27 -2.14 -9.46
N ALA A 338 15.31 -1.98 -10.28
CA ALA A 338 15.13 -2.01 -11.72
C ALA A 338 14.83 -3.46 -12.10
N HIS A 339 13.64 -3.73 -12.66
CA HIS A 339 13.36 -4.99 -13.36
C HIS A 339 14.46 -5.17 -14.43
N ALA A 340 15.47 -5.98 -14.09
CA ALA A 340 16.77 -5.90 -14.73
C ALA A 340 16.64 -6.13 -16.23
N THR A 341 17.03 -5.16 -17.07
CA THR A 341 17.21 -5.42 -18.50
C THR A 341 18.07 -6.69 -18.65
N PRO A 342 17.66 -7.67 -19.46
CA PRO A 342 18.35 -8.95 -19.53
C PRO A 342 19.83 -8.70 -19.86
N SER A 343 20.72 -9.01 -18.92
CA SER A 343 22.13 -9.14 -19.27
C SER A 343 22.24 -10.37 -20.18
N ALA A 344 23.03 -10.25 -21.25
CA ALA A 344 23.16 -11.26 -22.30
C ALA A 344 23.64 -12.64 -21.80
N ASP A 345 24.11 -12.73 -20.55
CA ASP A 345 24.67 -13.95 -19.95
C ASP A 345 23.64 -14.89 -19.28
N MET A 346 22.36 -14.53 -19.19
CA MET A 346 21.33 -15.36 -18.53
C MET A 346 20.56 -16.29 -19.49
N ALA A 347 21.08 -16.51 -20.70
CA ALA A 347 20.37 -17.18 -21.80
C ALA A 347 20.03 -18.67 -21.62
N VAL A 348 20.39 -19.32 -20.52
CA VAL A 348 20.12 -20.78 -20.32
C VAL A 348 19.54 -21.12 -18.94
N ALA A 349 19.55 -20.20 -17.96
CA ALA A 349 19.03 -20.44 -16.62
C ALA A 349 18.04 -19.35 -16.18
N ALA A 350 16.77 -19.75 -16.09
CA ALA A 350 15.64 -19.05 -15.47
C ALA A 350 15.01 -17.88 -16.26
N PRO A 351 14.01 -18.17 -17.13
CA PRO A 351 12.97 -17.19 -17.53
C PRO A 351 12.19 -16.54 -16.37
N LEU A 352 12.45 -16.94 -15.13
CA LEU A 352 11.85 -16.37 -13.93
C LEU A 352 12.64 -15.18 -13.34
N SER A 353 13.88 -14.90 -13.78
CA SER A 353 14.76 -13.90 -13.13
C SER A 353 14.36 -12.44 -13.38
N HIS A 354 13.64 -12.15 -14.47
CA HIS A 354 13.31 -10.78 -14.88
C HIS A 354 12.13 -10.17 -14.07
N ASN A 355 11.17 -11.02 -13.68
CA ASN A 355 9.95 -10.66 -12.96
C ASN A 355 9.70 -11.64 -11.82
N ASP A 356 10.67 -11.71 -10.91
CA ASP A 356 10.65 -12.66 -9.81
C ASP A 356 10.03 -12.05 -8.55
N PRO A 357 8.81 -12.43 -8.16
CA PRO A 357 8.16 -11.87 -6.98
C PRO A 357 8.87 -12.19 -5.67
N TYR A 358 9.59 -13.31 -5.59
CA TYR A 358 10.26 -13.76 -4.36
C TYR A 358 11.76 -13.41 -4.35
N ARG A 359 12.18 -12.46 -5.18
CA ARG A 359 13.58 -12.01 -5.19
C ARG A 359 13.89 -11.28 -3.89
N TYR A 360 14.98 -11.69 -3.26
CA TYR A 360 15.59 -10.93 -2.17
C TYR A 360 16.73 -10.08 -2.72
N TYR A 361 16.95 -8.94 -2.07
CA TYR A 361 18.07 -8.04 -2.33
C TYR A 361 19.04 -8.12 -1.17
N ALA A 362 20.32 -8.27 -1.49
CA ALA A 362 21.38 -8.37 -0.50
C ALA A 362 22.01 -6.99 -0.28
N ILE A 363 21.92 -6.46 0.93
CA ILE A 363 22.61 -5.23 1.34
C ILE A 363 23.82 -5.61 2.19
N SER A 364 25.01 -5.19 1.76
CA SER A 364 26.24 -5.38 2.54
C SER A 364 26.40 -4.24 3.53
N CYS A 365 26.38 -4.56 4.83
CA CYS A 365 26.68 -3.64 5.92
C CYS A 365 27.97 -4.08 6.64
N SER A 366 28.49 -3.23 7.53
CA SER A 366 29.66 -3.53 8.37
C SER A 366 29.45 -4.74 9.31
N SER A 367 28.21 -5.08 9.61
CA SER A 367 27.79 -6.19 10.48
C SER A 367 27.46 -7.50 9.75
N GLY A 368 27.51 -7.52 8.41
CA GLY A 368 27.17 -8.67 7.58
C GLY A 368 26.30 -8.31 6.37
N THR A 369 25.84 -9.34 5.65
CA THR A 369 24.91 -9.17 4.51
C THR A 369 23.49 -9.41 4.97
N ILE A 370 22.65 -8.39 4.81
CA ILE A 370 21.22 -8.43 5.06
C ILE A 370 20.50 -8.85 3.79
N LYS A 371 19.47 -9.70 3.90
CA LYS A 371 18.52 -9.96 2.81
C LYS A 371 17.20 -9.25 3.09
N ILE A 372 16.76 -8.41 2.17
CA ILE A 372 15.48 -7.70 2.24
C ILE A 372 14.60 -8.14 1.06
N GLN A 373 13.31 -8.30 1.33
CA GLN A 373 12.29 -8.49 0.31
C GLN A 373 11.41 -7.25 0.21
N LEU A 374 10.80 -7.07 -0.95
CA LEU A 374 9.86 -5.98 -1.17
C LEU A 374 8.65 -6.10 -0.24
N GLY A 375 8.27 -5.00 0.39
CA GLY A 375 7.15 -4.96 1.31
C GLY A 375 7.51 -5.27 2.76
N THR A 376 8.78 -5.51 3.10
CA THR A 376 9.17 -5.71 4.51
C THR A 376 8.88 -4.44 5.33
N PRO A 377 8.11 -4.53 6.42
CA PRO A 377 7.89 -3.38 7.31
C PRO A 377 9.17 -2.98 8.06
N ARG A 378 9.42 -1.68 8.17
CA ARG A 378 10.61 -1.08 8.77
C ARG A 378 10.32 -0.59 10.19
N GLY A 379 10.47 -1.49 11.16
CA GLY A 379 10.39 -1.13 12.57
C GLY A 379 8.99 -0.65 13.02
N PRO A 380 8.90 0.00 14.20
CA PRO A 380 7.62 0.32 14.85
C PRO A 380 6.82 1.43 14.15
N GLU A 381 7.46 2.21 13.28
CA GLU A 381 6.83 3.25 12.46
C GLU A 381 5.89 2.65 11.39
N SER A 382 5.95 1.34 11.15
CA SER A 382 5.07 0.68 10.18
C SER A 382 3.74 0.19 10.77
N LEU A 383 3.53 0.36 12.08
CA LEU A 383 2.45 -0.29 12.84
C LEU A 383 1.12 0.44 12.80
N ASP A 384 1.14 1.73 12.51
CA ASP A 384 -0.08 2.52 12.33
C ASP A 384 -0.51 2.61 10.85
N ASN A 385 0.27 2.00 9.94
CA ASN A 385 -0.12 1.81 8.56
C ASN A 385 -1.48 1.12 8.45
N ILE A 386 -2.31 1.66 7.56
CA ILE A 386 -3.60 1.07 7.24
C ILE A 386 -3.43 0.27 5.96
N THR A 387 -3.69 -1.05 5.98
CA THR A 387 -3.45 -1.94 4.83
C THR A 387 -4.64 -2.87 4.57
N ASN A 388 -4.80 -3.31 3.32
CA ASN A 388 -5.81 -4.31 2.93
C ASN A 388 -5.59 -5.67 3.63
N HIS A 389 -4.34 -6.01 3.85
CA HIS A 389 -3.92 -7.27 4.47
C HIS A 389 -4.35 -7.42 5.94
N TYR A 390 -4.47 -6.32 6.71
CA TYR A 390 -5.05 -6.36 8.05
C TYR A 390 -6.58 -6.47 8.06
N MET A 391 -7.24 -6.13 6.95
CA MET A 391 -8.70 -6.17 6.82
C MET A 391 -9.20 -7.57 6.44
N GLU A 392 -8.43 -8.35 5.68
CA GLU A 392 -8.74 -9.75 5.37
C GLU A 392 -8.65 -10.70 6.58
N ALA A 393 -7.92 -10.31 7.65
CA ALA A 393 -7.69 -11.12 8.84
C ALA A 393 -8.75 -10.97 9.95
N LYS A 394 -9.76 -10.09 9.75
CA LYS A 394 -10.92 -9.92 10.64
C LYS A 394 -12.15 -10.61 10.07
#